data_AF-A0A521TK39-F1
#
_entry.id   AF-A0A521TK39-F1
#
_cell.length_a   1.000
_cell.length_b   1.000
_cell.length_c   1.000
_cell.angle_alpha   90.00
_cell.angle_beta   90.00
_cell.angle_gamma   90.00
#
_symmetry.space_group_name_H-M   'P 1'
#
loop_
_entity.id
_entity.type
_entity.pdbx_description
1 polymer ?
#
loop_
_entity_poly.entity_id
_entity_poly.type
_entity_poly.pdbx_seq_one_letter_code
_entity_poly.pdbx_strand_id
1 'polypeptide(L)'
;MPATNLLEAIHEWLEPNETAWYEGHDLPTYEQVYVPVERGHDDPAERLIERLEYSKQSVHAFVTGQKGAGKSMALRRIRDHRWTRTHYLPVVVRATETLPVGAADVRLLLLVIAGAVAHELSKKDLHSEQAVAALPTALTTRLRDWLPLLGEKAPAARPGHFQKLTAQIDLGFGKLGFDLRTSDEKRQQITVDPTYNAANLTILVNALLEALQRLLDRSHQPRRVLLLVDDGDKYASLTETDALFIRGGSTLLSLNAAAVFTFPYWLHFDARFAAVASADERTVLPNVKVIAPGDRKRVLPEAQVFFRKLAGKLVDPKLLEGDETIDEAARLSAGIPREFVRILKAGFTRARELGAARLDVKALEEGSRRLAIDYLTTAQSEKIRRGLKFVDLLHRLDDPFWPLLDSLHVVEYVNGKPWYAVNPLIAKDVAEWVATDRESQRRRKVEEGLIEDTLAAEYRRP
;
A
#
# COMPACT_ATOMS: atom_id res chain seq x y z
N MET A 1 -23.24 8.39 -6.33
CA MET A 1 -24.48 7.78 -5.80
C MET A 1 -24.24 6.29 -5.75
N PRO A 2 -24.54 5.56 -4.67
CA PRO A 2 -24.22 4.13 -4.57
C PRO A 2 -24.88 3.32 -5.69
N ALA A 3 -24.36 2.12 -5.99
CA ALA A 3 -24.93 1.23 -6.98
C ALA A 3 -26.39 0.87 -6.65
N THR A 4 -27.28 1.01 -7.62
CA THR A 4 -28.73 0.81 -7.46
C THR A 4 -29.22 -0.53 -8.01
N ASN A 5 -28.36 -1.24 -8.75
CA ASN A 5 -28.60 -2.60 -9.21
C ASN A 5 -27.33 -3.45 -9.13
N LEU A 6 -27.49 -4.77 -9.30
CA LEU A 6 -26.39 -5.73 -9.21
C LEU A 6 -25.28 -5.50 -10.24
N LEU A 7 -25.63 -5.03 -11.44
CA LEU A 7 -24.67 -4.84 -12.53
C LEU A 7 -23.76 -3.63 -12.24
N GLU A 8 -24.34 -2.52 -11.79
CA GLU A 8 -23.60 -1.35 -11.29
C GLU A 8 -22.71 -1.74 -10.10
N ALA A 9 -23.22 -2.54 -9.16
CA ALA A 9 -22.43 -2.98 -8.01
C ALA A 9 -21.20 -3.78 -8.45
N ILE A 10 -21.36 -4.67 -9.44
CA ILE A 10 -20.26 -5.52 -9.93
C ILE A 10 -19.22 -4.75 -10.75
N HIS A 11 -19.64 -3.83 -11.62
CA HIS A 11 -18.78 -3.25 -12.66
C HIS A 11 -18.35 -1.80 -12.44
N GLU A 12 -19.03 -1.05 -11.57
CA GLU A 12 -18.79 0.39 -11.41
C GLU A 12 -18.37 0.75 -9.98
N TRP A 13 -18.96 0.12 -8.96
CA TRP A 13 -18.77 0.53 -7.56
C TRP A 13 -17.81 -0.36 -6.76
N LEU A 14 -17.67 -1.63 -7.16
CA LEU A 14 -16.79 -2.59 -6.48
C LEU A 14 -15.59 -2.91 -7.36
N GLU A 15 -14.76 -1.92 -7.67
CA GLU A 15 -13.48 -2.12 -8.37
C GLU A 15 -12.30 -2.07 -7.39
N PRO A 16 -11.89 -3.21 -6.81
CA PRO A 16 -10.94 -3.26 -5.68
C PRO A 16 -9.49 -2.93 -6.06
N ASN A 17 -9.19 -2.91 -7.36
CA ASN A 17 -7.84 -2.70 -7.88
C ASN A 17 -7.59 -1.25 -8.30
N GLU A 18 -8.61 -0.41 -8.28
CA GLU A 18 -8.45 1.00 -8.59
C GLU A 18 -7.66 1.71 -7.50
N THR A 19 -6.78 2.60 -7.94
CA THR A 19 -5.91 3.32 -7.01
C THR A 19 -6.68 4.46 -6.38
N ALA A 20 -6.33 4.79 -5.13
CA ALA A 20 -6.84 5.98 -4.45
C ALA A 20 -6.55 7.29 -5.22
N TRP A 21 -5.71 7.26 -6.25
CA TRP A 21 -5.27 8.40 -7.04
C TRP A 21 -6.02 8.57 -8.37
N TYR A 22 -7.03 7.73 -8.63
CA TYR A 22 -7.89 7.92 -9.80
C TYR A 22 -8.72 9.21 -9.65
N GLU A 23 -8.75 10.01 -10.72
CA GLU A 23 -9.48 11.27 -10.82
C GLU A 23 -10.36 11.34 -12.09
N GLY A 24 -10.57 10.20 -12.77
CA GLY A 24 -11.46 10.12 -13.94
C GLY A 24 -12.95 10.12 -13.57
N HIS A 25 -13.81 10.25 -14.58
CA HIS A 25 -15.25 10.43 -14.40
C HIS A 25 -16.07 9.13 -14.36
N ASP A 26 -15.49 8.02 -14.80
CA ASP A 26 -16.24 6.78 -15.02
C ASP A 26 -16.44 5.96 -13.73
N LEU A 27 -15.70 6.28 -12.67
CA LEU A 27 -15.66 5.49 -11.44
C LEU A 27 -15.79 6.39 -10.20
N PRO A 28 -16.25 5.82 -9.06
CA PRO A 28 -16.48 6.60 -7.85
C PRO A 28 -15.23 7.33 -7.38
N THR A 29 -15.38 8.62 -7.06
CA THR A 29 -14.25 9.38 -6.52
C THR A 29 -13.88 8.91 -5.12
N TYR A 30 -12.65 9.19 -4.71
CA TYR A 30 -12.18 8.97 -3.33
C TYR A 30 -13.20 9.43 -2.27
N GLU A 31 -13.75 10.63 -2.42
CA GLU A 31 -14.68 11.21 -1.44
C GLU A 31 -15.98 10.39 -1.33
N GLN A 32 -16.40 9.78 -2.43
CA GLN A 32 -17.61 8.96 -2.48
C GLN A 32 -17.40 7.66 -1.71
N VAL A 33 -16.26 6.99 -1.88
CA VAL A 33 -16.02 5.64 -1.32
C VAL A 33 -15.22 5.60 -0.02
N TYR A 34 -14.52 6.68 0.35
CA TYR A 34 -13.73 6.71 1.58
C TYR A 34 -14.61 6.71 2.83
N VAL A 35 -14.26 5.85 3.77
CA VAL A 35 -14.74 5.87 5.16
C VAL A 35 -13.52 5.91 6.07
N PRO A 36 -13.34 6.96 6.88
CA PRO A 36 -12.27 6.97 7.87
C PRO A 36 -12.56 5.90 8.92
N VAL A 37 -11.53 5.14 9.29
CA VAL A 37 -11.61 4.30 10.49
C VAL A 37 -11.50 5.27 11.65
N GLU A 38 -12.63 5.56 12.32
CA GLU A 38 -12.69 6.52 13.41
C GLU A 38 -11.82 6.01 14.58
N ARG A 39 -10.65 6.63 14.75
CA ARG A 39 -9.65 6.31 15.77
C ARG A 39 -9.32 7.50 16.68
N GLY A 40 -10.00 8.63 16.50
CA GLY A 40 -9.66 9.88 17.18
C GLY A 40 -8.18 10.26 16.95
N HIS A 41 -7.49 10.67 18.01
CA HIS A 41 -6.06 11.03 17.99
C HIS A 41 -5.11 9.84 17.66
N ASP A 42 -5.60 8.60 17.64
CA ASP A 42 -4.80 7.43 17.26
C ASP A 42 -4.82 7.15 15.74
N ASP A 43 -5.44 8.00 14.93
CA ASP A 43 -5.43 7.86 13.48
C ASP A 43 -4.01 8.08 12.92
N PRO A 44 -3.41 7.07 12.24
CA PRO A 44 -2.08 7.18 11.67
C PRO A 44 -1.89 8.37 10.71
N ALA A 45 -2.93 8.74 9.94
CA ALA A 45 -2.84 9.86 9.01
C ALA A 45 -2.84 11.20 9.75
N GLU A 46 -3.69 11.36 10.77
CA GLU A 46 -3.74 12.58 11.59
C GLU A 46 -2.44 12.79 12.36
N ARG A 47 -1.87 11.74 12.97
CA ARG A 47 -0.57 11.85 13.63
C ARG A 47 0.56 12.27 12.69
N LEU A 48 0.53 11.82 11.43
CA LEU A 48 1.49 12.27 10.43
C LEU A 48 1.28 13.74 10.04
N ILE A 49 0.04 14.19 9.93
CA ILE A 49 -0.30 15.61 9.71
C ILE A 49 0.19 16.46 10.89
N GLU A 50 -0.09 16.06 12.13
CA GLU A 50 0.39 16.73 13.34
C GLU A 50 1.93 16.80 13.35
N ARG A 51 2.62 15.71 12.98
CA ARG A 51 4.08 15.72 12.86
C ARG A 51 4.58 16.70 11.79
N LEU A 52 3.92 16.76 10.64
CA LEU A 52 4.23 17.75 9.60
C LEU A 52 4.02 19.18 10.10
N GLU A 53 3.03 19.39 10.96
CA GLU A 53 2.71 20.69 11.57
C GLU A 53 3.73 21.15 12.60
N TYR A 54 4.07 20.30 13.55
CA TYR A 54 4.91 20.70 14.68
C TYR A 54 6.41 20.55 14.42
N SER A 55 6.82 19.80 13.39
CA SER A 55 8.23 19.58 13.12
C SER A 55 8.92 20.83 12.58
N LYS A 56 10.05 21.18 13.20
CA LYS A 56 10.99 22.21 12.72
C LYS A 56 11.93 21.71 11.62
N GLN A 57 12.05 20.39 11.47
CA GLN A 57 12.86 19.72 10.46
C GLN A 57 11.96 19.06 9.40
N SER A 58 12.53 18.74 8.25
CA SER A 58 11.85 17.90 7.26
C SER A 58 11.45 16.57 7.89
N VAL A 59 10.17 16.21 7.74
CA VAL A 59 9.65 14.95 8.26
C VAL A 59 9.81 13.89 7.19
N HIS A 60 10.52 12.81 7.50
CA HIS A 60 10.49 11.59 6.72
C HIS A 60 9.66 10.55 7.46
N ALA A 61 8.76 9.89 6.75
CA ALA A 61 7.92 8.85 7.30
C ALA A 61 7.78 7.68 6.35
N PHE A 62 7.81 6.48 6.90
CA PHE A 62 7.52 5.22 6.26
C PHE A 62 6.17 4.71 6.72
N VAL A 63 5.25 4.51 5.79
CA VAL A 63 3.87 4.09 6.03
C VAL A 63 3.66 2.66 5.56
N THR A 64 3.11 1.81 6.42
CA THR A 64 2.84 0.42 6.09
C THR A 64 1.55 -0.09 6.72
N GLY A 65 1.26 -1.38 6.56
CA GLY A 65 0.02 -2.05 6.92
C GLY A 65 -0.31 -3.09 5.86
N GLN A 66 -1.17 -4.06 6.20
CA GLN A 66 -1.52 -5.14 5.28
C GLN A 66 -2.03 -4.62 3.94
N LYS A 67 -1.81 -5.40 2.89
CA LYS A 67 -2.29 -5.06 1.54
C LYS A 67 -3.80 -4.85 1.59
N GLY A 68 -4.26 -3.69 1.11
CA GLY A 68 -5.68 -3.32 1.17
C GLY A 68 -6.15 -2.60 2.44
N ALA A 69 -5.27 -2.33 3.42
CA ALA A 69 -5.60 -1.59 4.64
C ALA A 69 -5.87 -0.07 4.42
N GLY A 70 -5.66 0.44 3.20
CA GLY A 70 -5.98 1.84 2.86
C GLY A 70 -4.81 2.83 2.90
N LYS A 71 -3.57 2.36 2.74
CA LYS A 71 -2.36 3.22 2.72
C LYS A 71 -2.46 4.38 1.72
N SER A 72 -2.78 4.08 0.46
CA SER A 72 -3.01 5.11 -0.57
C SER A 72 -4.13 6.08 -0.20
N MET A 73 -5.20 5.61 0.47
CA MET A 73 -6.30 6.46 0.94
C MET A 73 -5.84 7.38 2.08
N ALA A 74 -4.95 6.91 2.95
CA ALA A 74 -4.36 7.73 4.00
C ALA A 74 -3.39 8.78 3.42
N LEU A 75 -2.56 8.43 2.43
CA LEU A 75 -1.72 9.40 1.74
C LEU A 75 -2.57 10.47 1.02
N ARG A 76 -3.67 10.08 0.36
CA ARG A 76 -4.61 11.04 -0.24
C ARG A 76 -5.29 11.92 0.82
N ARG A 77 -5.64 11.38 1.99
CA ARG A 77 -6.12 12.20 3.12
C ARG A 77 -5.08 13.22 3.57
N ILE A 78 -3.80 12.82 3.69
CA ILE A 78 -2.71 13.74 4.02
C ILE A 78 -2.62 14.85 2.97
N ARG A 79 -2.64 14.50 1.68
CA ARG A 79 -2.63 15.45 0.54
C ARG A 79 -3.78 16.46 0.63
N ASP A 80 -4.99 15.95 0.85
CA ASP A 80 -6.23 16.72 0.74
C ASP A 80 -6.61 17.44 2.04
N HIS A 81 -5.95 17.11 3.15
CA HIS A 81 -6.17 17.75 4.45
C HIS A 81 -5.97 19.27 4.33
N ARG A 82 -6.89 20.02 4.94
CA ARG A 82 -6.95 21.49 4.81
C ARG A 82 -5.62 22.15 5.16
N TRP A 83 -5.05 21.77 6.31
CA TRP A 83 -3.77 22.32 6.77
C TRP A 83 -2.64 21.99 5.79
N THR A 84 -2.57 20.74 5.33
CA THR A 84 -1.54 20.31 4.37
C THR A 84 -1.64 21.10 3.06
N ARG A 85 -2.84 21.28 2.51
CA ARG A 85 -3.04 22.08 1.27
C ARG A 85 -2.61 23.53 1.41
N THR A 86 -2.75 24.10 2.62
CA THR A 86 -2.33 25.47 2.93
C THR A 86 -0.82 25.60 3.09
N HIS A 87 -0.16 24.60 3.67
CA HIS A 87 1.26 24.71 4.06
C HIS A 87 2.23 23.94 3.16
N TYR A 88 1.74 23.01 2.35
CA TYR A 88 2.54 22.15 1.49
C TYR A 88 2.05 22.14 0.03
N LEU A 89 3.01 22.00 -0.90
CA LEU A 89 2.78 21.51 -2.24
C LEU A 89 3.02 19.99 -2.24
N PRO A 90 1.96 19.17 -2.30
CA PRO A 90 2.12 17.73 -2.39
C PRO A 90 2.55 17.31 -3.81
N VAL A 91 3.63 16.54 -3.89
CA VAL A 91 4.12 15.89 -5.11
C VAL A 91 3.86 14.40 -4.95
N VAL A 92 2.86 13.90 -5.67
CA VAL A 92 2.45 12.49 -5.58
C VAL A 92 3.27 11.66 -6.56
N VAL A 93 3.83 10.56 -6.07
CA VAL A 93 4.63 9.62 -6.85
C VAL A 93 4.04 8.23 -6.68
N ARG A 94 3.39 7.67 -7.70
CA ARG A 94 3.03 6.24 -7.72
C ARG A 94 4.17 5.47 -8.36
N ALA A 95 5.00 4.81 -7.57
CA ALA A 95 6.21 4.16 -8.08
C ALA A 95 5.91 3.16 -9.21
N THR A 96 4.84 2.36 -9.08
CA THR A 96 4.51 1.32 -10.06
C THR A 96 3.92 1.82 -11.40
N GLU A 97 3.64 3.12 -11.54
CA GLU A 97 3.30 3.68 -12.86
C GLU A 97 4.49 3.71 -13.82
N THR A 98 5.68 3.92 -13.26
CA THR A 98 6.91 4.13 -14.04
C THR A 98 7.90 3.00 -13.84
N LEU A 99 7.95 2.41 -12.65
CA LEU A 99 8.88 1.35 -12.28
C LEU A 99 8.14 0.02 -12.08
N PRO A 100 8.22 -0.92 -13.04
CA PRO A 100 7.57 -2.21 -12.93
C PRO A 100 8.03 -3.01 -11.71
N VAL A 101 7.12 -3.79 -11.14
CA VAL A 101 7.47 -4.82 -10.14
C VAL A 101 8.38 -5.85 -10.80
N GLY A 102 9.42 -6.27 -10.09
CA GLY A 102 10.51 -7.12 -10.57
C GLY A 102 11.78 -6.34 -10.94
N ALA A 103 11.73 -5.01 -11.05
CA ALA A 103 12.87 -4.19 -11.44
C ALA A 103 13.23 -3.11 -10.40
N ALA A 104 12.78 -3.25 -9.15
CA ALA A 104 12.94 -2.22 -8.14
C ALA A 104 14.40 -2.01 -7.71
N ASP A 105 14.88 -0.77 -7.84
CA ASP A 105 16.18 -0.29 -7.42
C ASP A 105 16.05 1.17 -6.98
N VAL A 106 16.76 1.58 -5.93
CA VAL A 106 16.65 2.94 -5.38
C VAL A 106 17.01 4.01 -6.41
N ARG A 107 17.94 3.72 -7.33
CA ARG A 107 18.33 4.65 -8.41
C ARG A 107 17.17 4.91 -9.36
N LEU A 108 16.45 3.85 -9.73
CA LEU A 108 15.29 3.98 -10.60
C LEU A 108 14.17 4.73 -9.88
N LEU A 109 13.92 4.45 -8.60
CA LEU A 109 12.95 5.19 -7.80
C LEU A 109 13.30 6.68 -7.68
N LEU A 110 14.58 7.04 -7.50
CA LEU A 110 15.02 8.43 -7.49
C LEU A 110 14.75 9.14 -8.81
N LEU A 111 14.93 8.46 -9.95
CA LEU A 111 14.58 9.02 -11.27
C LEU A 111 13.07 9.23 -11.43
N VAL A 112 12.25 8.33 -10.90
CA VAL A 112 10.79 8.50 -10.87
C VAL A 112 10.39 9.71 -10.01
N ILE A 113 10.98 9.85 -8.82
CA ILE A 113 10.77 11.01 -7.94
C ILE A 113 11.24 12.30 -8.63
N ALA A 114 12.42 12.28 -9.26
CA ALA A 114 12.96 13.42 -10.00
C ALA A 114 12.01 13.87 -11.12
N GLY A 115 11.44 12.93 -11.87
CA GLY A 115 10.45 13.22 -12.90
C GLY A 115 9.19 13.89 -12.35
N ALA A 116 8.66 13.39 -11.23
CA ALA A 116 7.49 14.00 -10.59
C ALA A 116 7.77 15.43 -10.07
N VAL A 117 8.94 15.66 -9.46
CA VAL A 117 9.35 17.00 -9.02
C VAL A 117 9.61 17.92 -10.21
N ALA A 118 10.22 17.42 -11.29
CA ALA A 118 10.45 18.16 -12.52
C ALA A 118 9.13 18.58 -13.19
N HIS A 119 8.12 17.72 -13.15
CA HIS A 119 6.78 18.02 -13.66
C HIS A 119 6.14 19.17 -12.88
N GLU A 120 6.18 19.13 -11.55
CA GLU A 120 5.70 20.26 -10.74
C GLU A 120 6.50 21.54 -11.02
N LEU A 121 7.83 21.42 -11.12
CA LEU A 121 8.72 22.54 -11.42
C LEU A 121 8.47 23.14 -12.81
N SER A 122 7.89 22.41 -13.77
CA SER A 122 7.63 22.92 -15.12
C SER A 122 6.37 23.80 -15.22
N LYS A 123 5.51 23.78 -14.20
CA LYS A 123 4.24 24.52 -14.18
C LYS A 123 4.44 26.02 -14.20
N LYS A 124 3.72 26.68 -15.11
CA LYS A 124 3.95 28.09 -15.47
C LYS A 124 3.62 29.07 -14.34
N ASP A 125 2.66 28.73 -13.49
CA ASP A 125 2.20 29.53 -12.35
C ASP A 125 3.27 29.68 -11.26
N LEU A 126 4.31 28.84 -11.26
CA LEU A 126 5.45 28.95 -10.35
C LEU A 126 6.53 29.93 -10.84
N HIS A 127 6.49 30.37 -12.11
CA HIS A 127 7.62 31.06 -12.76
C HIS A 127 7.42 32.57 -12.84
N SER A 128 7.30 33.24 -11.69
CA SER A 128 7.37 34.70 -11.70
C SER A 128 8.80 35.16 -12.05
N GLU A 129 8.93 36.26 -12.81
CA GLU A 129 10.23 36.76 -13.27
C GLU A 129 11.18 37.04 -12.10
N GLN A 130 10.64 37.63 -11.02
CA GLN A 130 11.39 37.91 -9.80
C GLN A 130 11.84 36.64 -9.06
N ALA A 131 11.03 35.58 -9.05
CA ALA A 131 11.39 34.32 -8.42
C ALA A 131 12.50 33.62 -9.17
N VAL A 132 12.37 33.54 -10.50
CA VAL A 132 13.36 32.92 -11.39
C VAL A 132 14.70 33.66 -11.35
N ALA A 133 14.68 35.00 -11.38
CA ALA A 133 15.90 35.81 -11.35
C ALA A 133 16.74 35.62 -10.08
N ALA A 134 16.11 35.15 -8.99
CA ALA A 134 16.77 34.94 -7.72
C ALA A 134 17.26 33.50 -7.50
N LEU A 135 17.09 32.61 -8.48
CA LEU A 135 17.67 31.28 -8.41
C LEU A 135 19.20 31.34 -8.53
N PRO A 136 19.96 30.62 -7.69
CA PRO A 136 21.41 30.58 -7.81
C PRO A 136 21.85 30.07 -9.18
N THR A 137 22.82 30.74 -9.81
CA THR A 137 23.36 30.29 -11.12
C THR A 137 23.87 28.86 -11.05
N ALA A 138 24.57 28.49 -9.97
CA ALA A 138 25.07 27.12 -9.76
C ALA A 138 23.96 26.06 -9.78
N LEU A 139 22.78 26.38 -9.22
CA LEU A 139 21.62 25.50 -9.23
C LEU A 139 21.10 25.30 -10.66
N THR A 140 20.90 26.40 -11.39
CA THR A 140 20.41 26.34 -12.77
C THR A 140 21.40 25.67 -13.73
N THR A 141 22.70 25.85 -13.52
CA THR A 141 23.76 25.14 -14.27
C THR A 141 23.70 23.65 -13.98
N ARG A 142 23.63 23.25 -12.71
CA ARG A 142 23.53 21.83 -12.33
C ARG A 142 22.34 21.16 -13.00
N LEU A 143 21.16 21.79 -12.99
CA LEU A 143 19.97 21.24 -13.67
C LEU A 143 20.16 21.14 -15.20
N ARG A 144 20.84 22.11 -15.81
CA ARG A 144 21.17 22.09 -17.24
C ARG A 144 22.11 20.94 -17.60
N ASP A 145 23.08 20.64 -16.75
CA ASP A 145 24.08 19.60 -17.01
C ASP A 145 23.48 18.19 -17.05
N TRP A 146 22.28 18.00 -16.49
CA TRP A 146 21.54 16.74 -16.57
C TRP A 146 20.76 16.54 -17.87
N LEU A 147 20.45 17.59 -18.63
CA LEU A 147 19.65 17.47 -19.86
C LEU A 147 20.25 16.49 -20.89
N PRO A 148 21.56 16.49 -21.18
CA PRO A 148 22.14 15.53 -22.12
C PRO A 148 21.93 14.07 -21.68
N LEU A 149 21.97 13.79 -20.37
CA LEU A 149 21.74 12.47 -19.80
C LEU A 149 20.27 12.03 -19.96
N LEU A 150 19.35 13.00 -19.95
CA LEU A 150 17.93 12.80 -20.25
C LEU A 150 17.63 12.73 -21.76
N GLY A 151 18.65 12.80 -22.63
CA GLY A 151 18.47 12.81 -24.09
C GLY A 151 17.98 14.14 -24.66
N GLU A 152 18.07 15.22 -23.89
CA GLU A 152 17.57 16.54 -24.23
C GLU A 152 18.70 17.56 -24.45
N LYS A 153 18.42 18.59 -25.25
CA LYS A 153 19.40 19.66 -25.55
C LYS A 153 19.19 20.85 -24.62
N ALA A 154 20.25 21.22 -23.90
CA ALA A 154 20.28 22.39 -23.05
C ALA A 154 19.93 23.69 -23.82
N PRO A 155 19.02 24.53 -23.30
CA PRO A 155 18.73 25.82 -23.90
C PRO A 155 19.85 26.80 -23.55
N ALA A 156 20.06 27.80 -24.41
CA ALA A 156 21.02 28.87 -24.12
C ALA A 156 20.71 29.56 -22.78
N ALA A 157 21.74 29.80 -21.97
CA ALA A 157 21.65 30.46 -20.67
C ALA A 157 21.36 31.96 -20.85
N ARG A 158 20.08 32.35 -20.80
CA ARG A 158 19.63 33.75 -20.89
C ARG A 158 18.53 34.04 -19.87
N PRO A 159 18.35 35.31 -19.43
CA PRO A 159 17.19 35.71 -18.63
C PRO A 159 15.87 35.29 -19.31
N GLY A 160 14.90 34.81 -18.52
CA GLY A 160 13.60 34.32 -19.03
C GLY A 160 13.60 32.93 -19.67
N HIS A 161 14.75 32.25 -19.78
CA HIS A 161 14.83 30.89 -20.36
C HIS A 161 14.65 29.75 -19.34
N PHE A 162 14.51 30.05 -18.04
CA PHE A 162 14.33 29.01 -17.02
C PHE A 162 13.07 28.17 -17.27
N GLN A 163 11.97 28.79 -17.70
CA GLN A 163 10.76 28.06 -18.07
C GLN A 163 10.99 27.05 -19.21
N LYS A 164 11.83 27.41 -20.19
CA LYS A 164 12.21 26.49 -21.27
C LYS A 164 13.10 25.35 -20.75
N LEU A 165 14.03 25.66 -19.84
CA LEU A 165 14.88 24.67 -19.17
C LEU A 165 14.04 23.64 -18.43
N THR A 166 13.12 24.08 -17.56
CA THR A 166 12.28 23.16 -16.77
C THR A 166 11.33 22.35 -17.65
N ALA A 167 10.78 22.94 -18.73
CA ALA A 167 9.95 22.21 -19.69
C ALA A 167 10.74 21.12 -20.43
N GLN A 168 12.01 21.37 -20.77
CA GLN A 168 12.86 20.34 -21.37
C GLN A 168 13.27 19.25 -20.37
N ILE A 169 13.52 19.60 -19.11
CA ILE A 169 13.79 18.61 -18.06
C ILE A 169 12.58 17.70 -17.88
N ASP A 170 11.38 18.28 -17.75
CA ASP A 170 10.11 17.54 -17.65
C ASP A 170 9.89 16.63 -18.86
N LEU A 171 10.11 17.13 -20.09
CA LEU A 171 10.04 16.31 -21.30
C LEU A 171 11.03 15.13 -21.27
N GLY A 172 12.27 15.39 -20.87
CA GLY A 172 13.31 14.36 -20.77
C GLY A 172 12.96 13.28 -19.76
N PHE A 173 12.44 13.66 -18.59
CA PHE A 173 11.93 12.71 -17.61
C PHE A 173 10.66 11.98 -18.08
N GLY A 174 9.79 12.62 -18.84
CA GLY A 174 8.64 11.96 -19.45
C GLY A 174 9.05 10.83 -20.40
N LYS A 175 10.05 11.07 -21.25
CA LYS A 175 10.64 10.04 -22.13
C LYS A 175 11.33 8.94 -21.32
N LEU A 176 12.18 9.32 -20.38
CA LEU A 176 12.89 8.37 -19.52
C LEU A 176 11.91 7.51 -18.72
N GLY A 177 10.84 8.10 -18.18
CA GLY A 177 9.80 7.36 -17.47
C GLY A 177 9.08 6.34 -18.35
N PHE A 178 8.80 6.69 -19.61
CA PHE A 178 8.26 5.73 -20.58
C PHE A 178 9.23 4.56 -20.82
N ASP A 179 10.53 4.85 -21.01
CA ASP A 179 11.55 3.81 -21.20
C ASP A 179 11.70 2.94 -19.95
N LEU A 180 11.73 3.55 -18.76
CA LEU A 180 11.78 2.83 -17.47
C LEU A 180 10.57 1.91 -17.27
N ARG A 181 9.41 2.24 -17.85
CA ARG A 181 8.23 1.38 -17.82
C ARG A 181 8.33 0.23 -18.81
N THR A 182 8.95 0.44 -19.98
CA THR A 182 8.78 -0.45 -21.14
C THR A 182 10.03 -1.23 -21.54
N SER A 183 11.24 -0.82 -21.15
CA SER A 183 12.50 -1.47 -21.56
C SER A 183 13.30 -2.00 -20.37
N ASP A 184 13.51 -3.31 -20.34
CA ASP A 184 14.42 -3.97 -19.40
C ASP A 184 15.87 -3.53 -19.63
N GLU A 185 16.28 -3.41 -20.89
CA GLU A 185 17.62 -3.02 -21.30
C GLU A 185 17.96 -1.61 -20.77
N LYS A 186 17.01 -0.67 -20.85
CA LYS A 186 17.22 0.69 -20.34
C LYS A 186 17.39 0.70 -18.82
N ARG A 187 16.57 -0.07 -18.10
CA ARG A 187 16.70 -0.23 -16.64
C ARG A 187 18.04 -0.85 -16.26
N GLN A 188 18.50 -1.86 -17.00
CA GLN A 188 19.80 -2.48 -16.80
C GLN A 188 20.95 -1.50 -17.10
N GLN A 189 20.86 -0.74 -18.20
CA GLN A 189 21.85 0.28 -18.56
C GLN A 189 22.04 1.29 -17.42
N ILE A 190 20.93 1.82 -16.88
CA ILE A 190 20.96 2.78 -15.77
C ILE A 190 21.53 2.16 -14.50
N THR A 191 21.22 0.89 -14.22
CA THR A 191 21.70 0.20 -13.02
C THR A 191 23.16 -0.24 -13.09
N VAL A 192 23.84 -0.12 -14.24
CA VAL A 192 25.29 -0.37 -14.34
C VAL A 192 26.11 0.88 -14.65
N ASP A 193 25.48 1.94 -15.17
CA ASP A 193 26.16 3.20 -15.49
C ASP A 193 26.53 3.98 -14.21
N PRO A 194 27.82 4.26 -13.96
CA PRO A 194 28.27 4.94 -12.75
C PRO A 194 27.78 6.38 -12.64
N THR A 195 27.34 6.99 -13.75
CA THR A 195 26.73 8.34 -13.76
C THR A 195 25.44 8.38 -12.94
N TYR A 196 24.67 7.29 -13.00
CA TYR A 196 23.39 7.12 -12.31
C TYR A 196 23.54 6.47 -10.92
N ASN A 197 24.70 6.60 -10.29
CA ASN A 197 24.84 6.14 -8.90
C ASN A 197 23.90 6.91 -7.95
N ALA A 198 23.56 6.29 -6.83
CA ALA A 198 22.58 6.83 -5.88
C ALA A 198 22.95 8.24 -5.37
N ALA A 199 24.25 8.52 -5.13
CA ALA A 199 24.69 9.83 -4.65
C ALA A 199 24.46 10.94 -5.69
N ASN A 200 24.81 10.70 -6.94
CA ASN A 200 24.56 11.65 -8.03
C ASN A 200 23.07 11.90 -8.23
N LEU A 201 22.25 10.85 -8.15
CA LEU A 201 20.80 10.96 -8.28
C LEU A 201 20.16 11.69 -7.10
N THR A 202 20.64 11.48 -5.87
CA THR A 202 20.23 12.29 -4.71
C THR A 202 20.56 13.76 -4.91
N ILE A 203 21.76 14.08 -5.43
CA ILE A 203 22.15 15.47 -5.74
C ILE A 203 21.20 16.09 -6.77
N LEU A 204 20.81 15.34 -7.80
CA LEU A 204 19.82 15.78 -8.79
C LEU A 204 18.45 16.04 -8.17
N VAL A 205 17.90 15.07 -7.45
CA VAL A 205 16.58 15.19 -6.81
C VAL A 205 16.58 16.39 -5.86
N ASN A 206 17.61 16.54 -5.03
CA ASN A 206 17.73 17.66 -4.10
C ASN A 206 17.90 19.01 -4.81
N ALA A 207 18.54 19.06 -5.99
CA ALA A 207 18.60 20.26 -6.80
C ALA A 207 17.22 20.64 -7.39
N LEU A 208 16.43 19.66 -7.83
CA LEU A 208 15.06 19.88 -8.29
C LEU A 208 14.16 20.37 -7.14
N LEU A 209 14.26 19.73 -5.97
CA LEU A 209 13.55 20.14 -4.75
C LEU A 209 13.95 21.55 -4.32
N GLU A 210 15.24 21.89 -4.33
CA GLU A 210 15.72 23.23 -3.99
C GLU A 210 15.16 24.28 -4.97
N ALA A 211 15.17 24.00 -6.27
CA ALA A 211 14.61 24.90 -7.27
C ALA A 211 13.11 25.12 -7.04
N LEU A 212 12.36 24.04 -6.82
CA LEU A 212 10.93 24.10 -6.55
C LEU A 212 10.62 24.88 -5.26
N GLN A 213 11.34 24.58 -4.17
CA GLN A 213 11.15 25.27 -2.88
C GLN A 213 11.42 26.77 -3.01
N ARG A 214 12.50 27.17 -3.70
CA ARG A 214 12.84 28.59 -3.89
C ARG A 214 11.79 29.35 -4.69
N LEU A 215 11.13 28.71 -5.66
CA LEU A 215 10.01 29.32 -6.39
C LEU A 215 8.78 29.45 -5.50
N LEU A 216 8.48 28.42 -4.69
CA LEU A 216 7.37 28.45 -3.74
C LEU A 216 7.54 29.54 -2.68
N ASP A 217 8.73 29.69 -2.11
CA ASP A 217 9.05 30.72 -1.09
C ASP A 217 8.79 32.14 -1.59
N ARG A 218 8.82 32.35 -2.91
CA ARG A 218 8.62 33.65 -3.58
C ARG A 218 7.26 33.78 -4.24
N SER A 219 6.39 32.79 -4.09
CA SER A 219 5.00 32.85 -4.53
C SER A 219 4.14 33.66 -3.55
N HIS A 220 2.93 34.02 -3.96
CA HIS A 220 1.98 34.71 -3.07
C HIS A 220 1.51 33.85 -1.88
N GLN A 221 1.69 32.53 -1.97
CA GLN A 221 1.33 31.57 -0.91
C GLN A 221 2.49 30.59 -0.70
N PRO A 222 3.51 30.98 0.09
CA PRO A 222 4.65 30.12 0.39
C PRO A 222 4.22 28.80 0.99
N ARG A 223 4.72 27.71 0.42
CA ARG A 223 4.44 26.33 0.82
C ARG A 223 5.74 25.54 0.82
N ARG A 224 5.80 24.47 1.61
CA ARG A 224 6.90 23.50 1.61
C ARG A 224 6.63 22.38 0.62
N VAL A 225 7.64 21.72 0.08
CA VAL A 225 7.44 20.52 -0.74
C VAL A 225 7.16 19.31 0.16
N LEU A 226 6.13 18.51 -0.17
CA LEU A 226 5.81 17.23 0.45
C LEU A 226 5.81 16.13 -0.60
N LEU A 227 6.74 15.18 -0.52
CA LEU A 227 6.74 13.98 -1.36
C LEU A 227 5.78 12.94 -0.77
N LEU A 228 4.84 12.45 -1.58
CA LEU A 228 3.96 11.33 -1.24
C LEU A 228 4.27 10.18 -2.18
N VAL A 229 5.20 9.30 -1.79
CA VAL A 229 5.66 8.17 -2.59
C VAL A 229 4.87 6.93 -2.21
N ASP A 230 3.91 6.58 -3.07
CA ASP A 230 3.03 5.43 -2.89
C ASP A 230 3.49 4.22 -3.71
N ASP A 231 2.79 3.10 -3.54
CA ASP A 231 3.04 1.80 -4.16
C ASP A 231 4.34 1.10 -3.77
N GLY A 232 5.08 1.62 -2.78
CA GLY A 232 6.29 0.95 -2.31
C GLY A 232 6.02 -0.43 -1.69
N ASP A 233 4.80 -0.65 -1.17
CA ASP A 233 4.35 -1.97 -0.67
C ASP A 233 4.11 -3.01 -1.75
N LYS A 234 4.11 -2.63 -3.04
CA LYS A 234 3.98 -3.57 -4.15
C LYS A 234 5.30 -4.29 -4.46
N TYR A 235 6.44 -3.74 -4.05
CA TYR A 235 7.77 -4.35 -4.23
C TYR A 235 8.08 -5.31 -3.08
N ALA A 236 7.38 -6.44 -3.02
CA ALA A 236 7.38 -7.32 -1.85
C ALA A 236 8.47 -8.39 -1.84
N SER A 237 9.24 -8.57 -2.93
CA SER A 237 10.30 -9.58 -2.97
C SER A 237 11.51 -9.17 -2.11
N LEU A 238 12.24 -10.15 -1.58
CA LEU A 238 13.42 -9.90 -0.76
C LEU A 238 14.47 -9.06 -1.49
N THR A 239 14.70 -9.31 -2.78
CA THR A 239 15.69 -8.59 -3.58
C THR A 239 15.31 -7.13 -3.78
N GLU A 240 14.06 -6.86 -4.11
CA GLU A 240 13.57 -5.50 -4.38
C GLU A 240 13.49 -4.67 -3.10
N THR A 241 12.96 -5.25 -2.02
CA THR A 241 12.92 -4.57 -0.72
C THR A 241 14.29 -4.23 -0.18
N ASP A 242 15.24 -5.14 -0.36
CA ASP A 242 16.61 -4.94 0.06
C ASP A 242 17.30 -3.83 -0.75
N ALA A 243 17.05 -3.77 -2.07
CA ALA A 243 17.56 -2.71 -2.94
C ALA A 243 16.95 -1.33 -2.64
N LEU A 244 15.63 -1.25 -2.43
CA LEU A 244 14.91 0.01 -2.24
C LEU A 244 15.03 0.56 -0.81
N PHE A 245 14.81 -0.29 0.20
CA PHE A 245 14.54 0.16 1.56
C PHE A 245 15.68 -0.18 2.53
N ILE A 246 16.32 -1.34 2.41
CA ILE A 246 17.45 -1.69 3.30
C ILE A 246 18.71 -0.92 2.87
N ARG A 247 19.20 -1.15 1.66
CA ARG A 247 20.38 -0.43 1.14
C ARG A 247 20.04 0.98 0.68
N GLY A 248 18.85 1.17 0.13
CA GLY A 248 18.41 2.45 -0.42
C GLY A 248 17.77 3.40 0.60
N GLY A 249 17.40 2.95 1.80
CA GLY A 249 16.60 3.77 2.71
C GLY A 249 17.32 5.01 3.22
N SER A 250 18.63 4.96 3.49
CA SER A 250 19.42 6.15 3.85
C SER A 250 19.42 7.20 2.73
N THR A 251 19.45 6.74 1.48
CA THR A 251 19.34 7.61 0.30
C THR A 251 17.97 8.28 0.24
N LEU A 252 16.88 7.55 0.52
CA LEU A 252 15.53 8.13 0.57
C LEU A 252 15.36 9.14 1.71
N LEU A 253 15.94 8.84 2.88
CA LEU A 253 15.96 9.75 4.04
C LEU A 253 16.82 11.01 3.83
N SER A 254 17.74 11.00 2.86
CA SER A 254 18.60 12.15 2.53
C SER A 254 17.94 13.19 1.60
N LEU A 255 16.68 13.00 1.21
CA LEU A 255 15.96 13.93 0.36
C LEU A 255 15.55 15.20 1.13
N ASN A 256 15.82 16.37 0.56
CA ASN A 256 15.62 17.68 1.17
C ASN A 256 14.16 18.18 1.07
N ALA A 257 13.21 17.33 1.45
CA ALA A 257 11.79 17.65 1.54
C ALA A 257 11.14 16.82 2.65
N ALA A 258 9.96 17.24 3.11
CA ALA A 258 9.13 16.30 3.84
C ALA A 258 8.71 15.16 2.90
N ALA A 259 8.73 13.92 3.36
CA ALA A 259 8.47 12.76 2.52
C ALA A 259 7.74 11.66 3.28
N VAL A 260 6.73 11.08 2.65
CA VAL A 260 5.99 9.91 3.13
C VAL A 260 6.13 8.80 2.09
N PHE A 261 6.71 7.67 2.47
CA PHE A 261 6.94 6.52 1.60
C PHE A 261 6.08 5.35 2.07
N THR A 262 5.33 4.70 1.18
CA THR A 262 4.76 3.38 1.50
C THR A 262 5.80 2.29 1.35
N PHE A 263 5.71 1.21 2.13
CA PHE A 263 6.64 0.08 2.05
C PHE A 263 5.98 -1.26 2.46
N PRO A 264 6.54 -2.42 2.05
CA PRO A 264 5.94 -3.73 2.31
C PRO A 264 5.82 -4.03 3.79
N TYR A 265 4.74 -4.71 4.18
CA TYR A 265 4.36 -4.79 5.58
C TYR A 265 5.23 -5.76 6.38
N TRP A 266 5.66 -6.86 5.78
CA TRP A 266 6.61 -7.77 6.44
C TRP A 266 7.92 -7.07 6.83
N LEU A 267 8.35 -6.04 6.08
CA LEU A 267 9.61 -5.32 6.34
C LEU A 267 9.56 -4.54 7.65
N HIS A 268 8.38 -4.25 8.18
CA HIS A 268 8.20 -3.64 9.50
C HIS A 268 8.86 -4.46 10.61
N PHE A 269 8.88 -5.78 10.45
CA PHE A 269 9.43 -6.75 11.41
C PHE A 269 10.91 -7.08 11.14
N ASP A 270 11.49 -6.62 10.03
CA ASP A 270 12.89 -6.88 9.68
C ASP A 270 13.82 -5.96 10.47
N ALA A 271 14.75 -6.56 11.23
CA ALA A 271 15.70 -5.83 12.06
C ALA A 271 16.65 -4.93 11.24
N ARG A 272 16.98 -5.30 10.01
CA ARG A 272 17.82 -4.49 9.11
C ARG A 272 17.11 -3.21 8.72
N PHE A 273 15.79 -3.29 8.46
CA PHE A 273 15.01 -2.10 8.14
C PHE A 273 14.80 -1.23 9.38
N ALA A 274 14.58 -1.84 10.55
CA ALA A 274 14.50 -1.10 11.81
C ALA A 274 15.79 -0.31 12.14
N ALA A 275 16.96 -0.75 11.65
CA ALA A 275 18.21 -0.01 11.78
C ALA A 275 18.31 1.18 10.80
N VAL A 276 17.57 1.15 9.69
CA VAL A 276 17.52 2.23 8.70
C VAL A 276 16.46 3.26 9.06
N ALA A 277 15.27 2.79 9.45
CA ALA A 277 14.11 3.61 9.79
C ALA A 277 13.85 3.55 11.30
N SER A 278 13.96 4.69 11.97
CA SER A 278 13.67 4.79 13.40
C SER A 278 12.20 4.41 13.69
N ALA A 279 11.89 4.10 14.96
CA ALA A 279 10.50 3.82 15.34
C ALA A 279 9.58 5.02 15.04
N ASP A 280 10.07 6.24 15.27
CA ASP A 280 9.31 7.46 15.03
C ASP A 280 9.06 7.71 13.53
N GLU A 281 9.93 7.24 12.63
CA GLU A 281 9.70 7.34 11.19
C GLU A 281 8.65 6.34 10.68
N ARG A 282 8.34 5.27 11.42
CA ARG A 282 7.45 4.21 10.92
C ARG A 282 6.03 4.38 11.44
N THR A 283 5.06 4.27 10.54
CA THR A 283 3.64 4.37 10.83
C THR A 283 2.90 3.17 10.24
N VAL A 284 2.26 2.38 11.09
CA VAL A 284 1.45 1.23 10.66
C VAL A 284 -0.02 1.66 10.61
N LEU A 285 -0.69 1.33 9.51
CA LEU A 285 -2.14 1.36 9.38
C LEU A 285 -2.69 -0.01 9.79
N PRO A 286 -3.25 -0.14 11.00
CA PRO A 286 -3.89 -1.39 11.38
C PRO A 286 -5.17 -1.60 10.57
N ASN A 287 -5.61 -2.85 10.51
CA ASN A 287 -6.93 -3.22 9.98
C ASN A 287 -8.06 -2.73 10.91
N VAL A 288 -9.29 -2.79 10.43
CA VAL A 288 -10.47 -2.58 11.29
C VAL A 288 -10.57 -3.77 12.25
N LYS A 289 -10.77 -3.50 13.53
CA LYS A 289 -10.90 -4.55 14.55
C LYS A 289 -12.24 -5.25 14.38
N VAL A 290 -12.25 -6.37 13.68
CA VAL A 290 -13.50 -7.05 13.32
C VAL A 290 -13.94 -8.11 14.34
N ILE A 291 -13.00 -8.81 14.97
CA ILE A 291 -13.28 -9.92 15.91
C ILE A 291 -12.36 -9.82 17.13
N ALA A 292 -12.82 -10.39 18.25
CA ALA A 292 -12.02 -10.48 19.48
C ALA A 292 -11.14 -11.74 19.49
N PRO A 293 -10.03 -11.76 20.26
CA PRO A 293 -9.34 -13.01 20.54
C PRO A 293 -10.30 -13.94 21.29
N GLY A 294 -10.42 -15.20 20.85
CA GLY A 294 -11.29 -16.21 21.49
C GLY A 294 -12.73 -16.27 20.97
N ASP A 295 -13.27 -15.19 20.40
CA ASP A 295 -14.55 -15.20 19.68
C ASP A 295 -14.36 -14.67 18.25
N ARG A 296 -14.15 -15.62 17.34
CA ARG A 296 -13.91 -15.35 15.91
C ARG A 296 -15.19 -15.31 15.07
N LYS A 297 -16.35 -15.56 15.67
CA LYS A 297 -17.64 -15.64 14.96
C LYS A 297 -18.38 -14.32 15.04
N ARG A 298 -18.28 -13.62 16.18
CA ARG A 298 -18.99 -12.37 16.40
C ARG A 298 -18.21 -11.17 15.89
N VAL A 299 -18.84 -10.38 15.03
CA VAL A 299 -18.32 -9.09 14.60
C VAL A 299 -18.46 -8.05 15.71
N LEU A 300 -17.42 -7.27 15.93
CA LEU A 300 -17.40 -6.19 16.93
C LEU A 300 -18.31 -5.03 16.51
N PRO A 301 -19.04 -4.39 17.45
CA PRO A 301 -19.96 -3.29 17.13
C PRO A 301 -19.35 -2.15 16.32
N GLU A 302 -18.11 -1.76 16.64
CA GLU A 302 -17.41 -0.68 15.94
C GLU A 302 -17.11 -1.07 14.48
N ALA A 303 -16.80 -2.34 14.23
CA ALA A 303 -16.63 -2.85 12.88
C ALA A 303 -17.96 -2.90 12.12
N GLN A 304 -19.07 -3.29 12.76
CA GLN A 304 -20.40 -3.24 12.14
C GLN A 304 -20.72 -1.83 11.66
N VAL A 305 -20.51 -0.81 12.51
CA VAL A 305 -20.72 0.61 12.15
C VAL A 305 -19.85 1.00 10.95
N PHE A 306 -18.56 0.69 10.98
CA PHE A 306 -17.64 1.03 9.90
C PHE A 306 -18.04 0.37 8.57
N PHE A 307 -18.26 -0.94 8.57
CA PHE A 307 -18.53 -1.70 7.33
C PHE A 307 -19.93 -1.44 6.77
N ARG A 308 -20.93 -1.14 7.60
CA ARG A 308 -22.24 -0.68 7.12
C ARG A 308 -22.16 0.70 6.47
N LYS A 309 -21.38 1.62 7.05
CA LYS A 309 -21.12 2.94 6.45
C LYS A 309 -20.36 2.81 5.12
N LEU A 310 -19.40 1.89 5.04
CA LEU A 310 -18.69 1.60 3.79
C LEU A 310 -19.62 0.97 2.75
N ALA A 311 -20.39 -0.05 3.12
CA ALA A 311 -21.37 -0.69 2.24
C ALA A 311 -22.38 0.33 1.69
N GLY A 312 -22.96 1.19 2.53
CA GLY A 312 -23.94 2.19 2.10
C GLY A 312 -23.38 3.28 1.17
N LYS A 313 -22.05 3.46 1.13
CA LYS A 313 -21.38 4.31 0.12
C LYS A 313 -21.18 3.59 -1.22
N LEU A 314 -21.13 2.26 -1.21
CA LEU A 314 -20.84 1.44 -2.37
C LEU A 314 -22.12 0.94 -3.06
N VAL A 315 -23.11 0.51 -2.29
CA VAL A 315 -24.32 -0.16 -2.78
C VAL A 315 -25.57 0.32 -2.04
N ASP A 316 -26.70 0.39 -2.75
CA ASP A 316 -28.01 0.65 -2.15
C ASP A 316 -28.34 -0.51 -1.20
N PRO A 317 -28.70 -0.23 0.09
CA PRO A 317 -29.08 -1.27 1.04
C PRO A 317 -30.17 -2.23 0.55
N LYS A 318 -31.03 -1.82 -0.39
CA LYS A 318 -32.06 -2.69 -1.00
C LYS A 318 -31.49 -3.85 -1.81
N LEU A 319 -30.21 -3.80 -2.19
CA LEU A 319 -29.50 -4.89 -2.86
C LEU A 319 -29.00 -5.96 -1.90
N LEU A 320 -29.11 -5.73 -0.58
CA LEU A 320 -28.73 -6.67 0.46
C LEU A 320 -29.99 -7.26 1.10
N GLU A 321 -29.95 -8.52 1.51
CA GLU A 321 -31.07 -9.13 2.25
C GLU A 321 -31.15 -8.59 3.69
N GLY A 322 -30.00 -8.38 4.34
CA GLY A 322 -29.91 -7.82 5.68
C GLY A 322 -28.48 -7.45 6.09
N ASP A 323 -28.37 -6.87 7.29
CA ASP A 323 -27.10 -6.41 7.87
C ASP A 323 -26.13 -7.58 8.14
N GLU A 324 -26.65 -8.79 8.34
CA GLU A 324 -25.86 -10.01 8.55
C GLU A 324 -24.95 -10.33 7.35
N THR A 325 -25.36 -9.98 6.12
CA THR A 325 -24.52 -10.12 4.93
C THR A 325 -23.31 -9.19 5.00
N ILE A 326 -23.49 -7.97 5.52
CA ILE A 326 -22.39 -7.01 5.71
C ILE A 326 -21.46 -7.50 6.81
N ASP A 327 -22.01 -7.96 7.93
CA ASP A 327 -21.23 -8.46 9.06
C ASP A 327 -20.41 -9.70 8.64
N GLU A 328 -20.99 -10.62 7.86
CA GLU A 328 -20.27 -11.77 7.34
C GLU A 328 -19.15 -11.36 6.36
N ALA A 329 -19.42 -10.41 5.45
CA ALA A 329 -18.39 -9.87 4.57
C ALA A 329 -17.26 -9.20 5.35
N ALA A 330 -17.58 -8.46 6.42
CA ALA A 330 -16.61 -7.86 7.31
C ALA A 330 -15.73 -8.93 7.98
N ARG A 331 -16.35 -9.99 8.51
CA ARG A 331 -15.66 -11.12 9.13
C ARG A 331 -14.72 -11.82 8.16
N LEU A 332 -15.20 -12.16 6.96
CA LEU A 332 -14.41 -12.82 5.92
C LEU A 332 -13.26 -11.94 5.40
N SER A 333 -13.45 -10.62 5.38
CA SER A 333 -12.41 -9.66 4.99
C SER A 333 -11.30 -9.47 6.03
N ALA A 334 -11.47 -10.03 7.23
CA ALA A 334 -10.56 -9.87 8.34
C ALA A 334 -10.35 -8.40 8.78
N GLY A 335 -11.32 -7.53 8.47
CA GLY A 335 -11.21 -6.10 8.74
C GLY A 335 -10.40 -5.31 7.72
N ILE A 336 -10.06 -5.90 6.57
CA ILE A 336 -9.32 -5.26 5.48
C ILE A 336 -10.34 -4.67 4.48
N PRO A 337 -10.45 -3.33 4.35
CA PRO A 337 -11.49 -2.71 3.52
C PRO A 337 -11.49 -3.13 2.05
N ARG A 338 -10.31 -3.34 1.46
CA ARG A 338 -10.22 -3.83 0.08
C ARG A 338 -10.73 -5.26 -0.07
N GLU A 339 -10.42 -6.14 0.89
CA GLU A 339 -10.92 -7.52 0.85
C GLU A 339 -12.44 -7.53 1.05
N PHE A 340 -12.98 -6.64 1.88
CA PHE A 340 -14.44 -6.47 2.03
C PHE A 340 -15.11 -6.14 0.69
N VAL A 341 -14.56 -5.17 -0.05
CA VAL A 341 -15.05 -4.83 -1.41
C VAL A 341 -14.95 -6.02 -2.37
N ARG A 342 -13.83 -6.77 -2.35
CA ARG A 342 -13.64 -7.98 -3.17
C ARG A 342 -14.67 -9.07 -2.84
N ILE A 343 -14.91 -9.30 -1.56
CA ILE A 343 -15.86 -10.29 -1.05
C ILE A 343 -17.30 -9.92 -1.44
N LEU A 344 -17.70 -8.65 -1.28
CA LEU A 344 -18.99 -8.17 -1.77
C LEU A 344 -19.12 -8.35 -3.28
N LYS A 345 -18.10 -8.00 -4.07
CA LYS A 345 -18.13 -8.15 -5.54
C LYS A 345 -18.35 -9.62 -5.92
N ALA A 346 -17.61 -10.53 -5.28
CA ALA A 346 -17.75 -11.97 -5.51
C ALA A 346 -19.14 -12.48 -5.13
N GLY A 347 -19.68 -12.02 -4.00
CA GLY A 347 -21.04 -12.31 -3.56
C GLY A 347 -22.10 -11.82 -4.54
N PHE A 348 -22.06 -10.54 -4.94
CA PHE A 348 -23.01 -9.98 -5.91
C PHE A 348 -22.93 -10.67 -7.27
N THR A 349 -21.73 -11.02 -7.73
CA THR A 349 -21.54 -11.82 -8.94
C THR A 349 -22.25 -13.15 -8.82
N ARG A 350 -22.12 -13.82 -7.66
CA ARG A 350 -22.77 -15.10 -7.39
C ARG A 350 -24.29 -14.98 -7.28
N ALA A 351 -24.80 -13.95 -6.60
CA ALA A 351 -26.24 -13.69 -6.51
C ALA A 351 -26.85 -13.49 -7.91
N ARG A 352 -26.16 -12.74 -8.79
CA ARG A 352 -26.57 -12.56 -10.19
C ARG A 352 -26.59 -13.87 -10.97
N GLU A 353 -25.55 -14.70 -10.85
CA GLU A 353 -25.50 -16.03 -11.49
C GLU A 353 -26.65 -16.94 -11.06
N LEU A 354 -27.12 -16.80 -9.82
CA LEU A 354 -28.26 -17.53 -9.26
C LEU A 354 -29.62 -16.90 -9.62
N GLY A 355 -29.64 -15.78 -10.35
CA GLY A 355 -30.86 -15.06 -10.66
C GLY A 355 -31.52 -14.35 -9.47
N ALA A 356 -30.77 -14.16 -8.38
CA ALA A 356 -31.26 -13.45 -7.20
C ALA A 356 -31.27 -11.94 -7.45
N ALA A 357 -32.24 -11.23 -6.87
CA ALA A 357 -32.34 -9.77 -6.93
C ALA A 357 -31.53 -9.06 -5.83
N ARG A 358 -31.17 -9.79 -4.76
CA ARG A 358 -30.45 -9.29 -3.59
C ARG A 358 -29.34 -10.27 -3.21
N LEU A 359 -28.33 -9.77 -2.53
CA LEU A 359 -27.25 -10.57 -1.96
C LEU A 359 -27.61 -11.01 -0.54
N ASP A 360 -27.64 -12.33 -0.36
CA ASP A 360 -27.78 -13.01 0.92
C ASP A 360 -26.42 -13.54 1.42
N VAL A 361 -26.40 -14.02 2.67
CA VAL A 361 -25.19 -14.61 3.28
C VAL A 361 -24.72 -15.83 2.49
N LYS A 362 -25.64 -16.65 1.97
CA LYS A 362 -25.30 -17.89 1.26
C LYS A 362 -24.57 -17.62 -0.05
N ALA A 363 -25.07 -16.71 -0.88
CA ALA A 363 -24.43 -16.31 -2.13
C ALA A 363 -23.10 -15.60 -1.86
N LEU A 364 -22.99 -14.82 -0.77
CA LEU A 364 -21.73 -14.23 -0.32
C LEU A 364 -20.68 -15.29 0.01
N GLU A 365 -21.03 -16.31 0.81
CA GLU A 365 -20.14 -17.42 1.15
C GLU A 365 -19.74 -18.22 -0.10
N GLU A 366 -20.70 -18.56 -0.97
CA GLU A 366 -20.44 -19.27 -2.22
C GLU A 366 -19.52 -18.48 -3.16
N GLY A 367 -19.73 -17.17 -3.29
CA GLY A 367 -18.87 -16.28 -4.06
C GLY A 367 -17.47 -16.20 -3.47
N SER A 368 -17.37 -16.08 -2.15
CA SER A 368 -16.11 -15.97 -1.40
C SER A 368 -15.25 -17.24 -1.51
N ARG A 369 -15.86 -18.42 -1.65
CA ARG A 369 -15.10 -19.67 -1.90
C ARG A 369 -14.27 -19.61 -3.18
N ARG A 370 -14.68 -18.87 -4.21
CA ARG A 370 -13.86 -18.69 -5.42
C ARG A 370 -12.59 -17.90 -5.13
N LEU A 371 -12.68 -16.88 -4.27
CA LEU A 371 -11.50 -16.12 -3.82
C LEU A 371 -10.58 -17.01 -2.97
N ALA A 372 -11.14 -17.88 -2.13
CA ALA A 372 -10.38 -18.80 -1.30
C ALA A 372 -9.49 -19.75 -2.11
N ILE A 373 -9.93 -20.17 -3.31
CA ILE A 373 -9.17 -21.08 -4.19
C ILE A 373 -7.81 -20.49 -4.58
N ASP A 374 -7.73 -19.18 -4.84
CA ASP A 374 -6.46 -18.52 -5.19
C ASP A 374 -5.45 -18.62 -4.04
N TYR A 375 -5.92 -18.39 -2.81
CA TYR A 375 -5.12 -18.54 -1.60
C TYR A 375 -4.71 -20.01 -1.40
N LEU A 376 -5.64 -20.97 -1.52
CA LEU A 376 -5.34 -22.40 -1.34
C LEU A 376 -4.37 -22.96 -2.37
N THR A 377 -4.37 -22.41 -3.58
CA THR A 377 -3.45 -22.79 -4.66
C THR A 377 -2.02 -22.42 -4.32
N THR A 378 -1.78 -21.21 -3.84
CA THR A 378 -0.43 -20.78 -3.41
C THR A 378 -0.03 -21.44 -2.09
N ALA A 379 -0.99 -21.74 -1.21
CA ALA A 379 -0.79 -22.51 0.00
C ALA A 379 -0.44 -23.99 -0.23
N GLN A 380 -0.32 -24.49 -1.47
CA GLN A 380 0.21 -25.84 -1.73
C GLN A 380 1.70 -25.98 -1.38
N SER A 381 2.45 -24.87 -1.36
CA SER A 381 3.85 -24.86 -0.95
C SER A 381 4.02 -25.36 0.49
N GLU A 382 4.90 -26.34 0.70
CA GLU A 382 5.18 -26.91 2.03
C GLU A 382 5.69 -25.84 3.02
N LYS A 383 6.43 -24.83 2.54
CA LYS A 383 6.84 -23.69 3.38
C LYS A 383 5.61 -22.90 3.88
N ILE A 384 4.67 -22.63 2.99
CA ILE A 384 3.45 -21.86 3.32
C ILE A 384 2.54 -22.70 4.22
N ARG A 385 2.29 -23.98 3.90
CA ARG A 385 1.49 -24.89 4.74
C ARG A 385 2.01 -24.94 6.17
N ARG A 386 3.32 -25.09 6.37
CA ARG A 386 3.94 -25.10 7.71
C ARG A 386 3.69 -23.80 8.46
N GLY A 387 3.87 -22.65 7.80
CA GLY A 387 3.60 -21.35 8.40
C GLY A 387 2.13 -21.18 8.79
N LEU A 388 1.20 -21.61 7.94
CA LEU A 388 -0.24 -21.54 8.24
C LEU A 388 -0.63 -22.43 9.42
N LYS A 389 -0.13 -23.67 9.46
CA LYS A 389 -0.34 -24.59 10.60
C LYS A 389 0.23 -24.00 11.90
N PHE A 390 1.42 -23.39 11.84
CA PHE A 390 2.04 -22.73 12.99
C PHE A 390 1.18 -21.59 13.54
N VAL A 391 0.67 -20.72 12.67
CA VAL A 391 -0.20 -19.59 13.05
C VAL A 391 -1.54 -20.08 13.61
N ASP A 392 -2.14 -21.10 12.97
CA ASP A 392 -3.40 -21.67 13.46
C ASP A 392 -3.25 -22.26 14.87
N LEU A 393 -2.11 -22.90 15.15
CA LEU A 393 -1.85 -23.52 16.46
C LEU A 393 -1.47 -22.53 17.56
N LEU A 394 -0.70 -21.49 17.22
CA LEU A 394 -0.04 -20.66 18.23
C LEU A 394 -0.53 -19.20 18.24
N HIS A 395 -1.30 -18.79 17.23
CA HIS A 395 -1.80 -17.41 17.03
C HIS A 395 -0.72 -16.33 17.08
N ARG A 396 0.51 -16.75 16.74
CA ARG A 396 1.69 -15.92 16.58
C ARG A 396 2.25 -16.11 15.19
N LEU A 397 2.99 -15.12 14.74
CA LEU A 397 3.79 -15.20 13.53
C LEU A 397 5.21 -14.84 13.92
N ASP A 398 6.19 -15.51 13.31
CA ASP A 398 7.62 -15.34 13.58
C ASP A 398 8.40 -15.48 12.25
N ASP A 399 9.68 -15.11 12.23
CA ASP A 399 10.58 -15.41 11.12
C ASP A 399 10.66 -16.94 10.90
N PRO A 400 10.63 -17.46 9.66
CA PRO A 400 10.66 -16.80 8.36
C PRO A 400 9.28 -16.61 7.69
N PHE A 401 8.21 -16.52 8.48
CA PHE A 401 6.83 -16.52 7.99
C PHE A 401 6.19 -15.14 7.81
N TRP A 402 6.90 -14.04 8.11
CA TRP A 402 6.41 -12.67 7.88
C TRP A 402 5.83 -12.41 6.48
N PRO A 403 6.39 -12.95 5.37
CA PRO A 403 5.82 -12.78 4.03
C PRO A 403 4.38 -13.33 3.85
N LEU A 404 3.88 -14.14 4.78
CA LEU A 404 2.47 -14.58 4.78
C LEU A 404 1.49 -13.41 5.03
N LEU A 405 1.95 -12.31 5.65
CA LEU A 405 1.15 -11.09 5.83
C LEU A 405 0.93 -10.34 4.52
N ASP A 406 1.93 -10.30 3.65
CA ASP A 406 1.87 -9.59 2.35
C ASP A 406 1.03 -10.33 1.31
N SER A 407 1.10 -11.66 1.34
CA SER A 407 0.25 -12.54 0.52
C SER A 407 -1.15 -12.74 1.12
N LEU A 408 -1.47 -12.08 2.24
CA LEU A 408 -2.74 -12.14 2.95
C LEU A 408 -3.19 -13.57 3.36
N HIS A 409 -2.28 -14.53 3.43
CA HIS A 409 -2.59 -15.86 4.00
C HIS A 409 -2.78 -15.79 5.52
N VAL A 410 -2.09 -14.84 6.15
CA VAL A 410 -2.16 -14.53 7.58
C VAL A 410 -2.58 -13.08 7.74
N VAL A 411 -3.37 -12.81 8.77
CA VAL A 411 -3.87 -11.49 9.12
C VAL A 411 -3.39 -11.12 10.52
N GLU A 412 -2.94 -9.87 10.68
CA GLU A 412 -2.72 -9.27 11.99
C GLU A 412 -3.99 -8.59 12.48
N TYR A 413 -4.34 -8.89 13.73
CA TYR A 413 -5.41 -8.23 14.47
C TYR A 413 -4.80 -7.49 15.67
N VAL A 414 -5.22 -6.24 15.89
CA VAL A 414 -4.69 -5.40 16.97
C VAL A 414 -5.81 -5.03 17.94
N ASN A 415 -6.01 -5.84 18.97
CA ASN A 415 -7.00 -5.61 20.03
C ASN A 415 -6.31 -5.26 21.34
N GLY A 416 -5.42 -4.26 21.31
CA GLY A 416 -4.52 -3.88 22.41
C GLY A 416 -3.13 -4.50 22.27
N LYS A 417 -3.05 -5.82 22.04
CA LYS A 417 -1.83 -6.51 21.62
C LYS A 417 -2.03 -7.15 20.24
N PRO A 418 -0.98 -7.19 19.38
CA PRO A 418 -1.07 -7.88 18.10
C PRO A 418 -1.23 -9.38 18.32
N TRP A 419 -2.07 -10.01 17.51
CA TRP A 419 -2.18 -11.45 17.38
C TRP A 419 -2.46 -11.81 15.92
N TYR A 420 -2.14 -13.05 15.55
CA TYR A 420 -2.15 -13.47 14.16
C TYR A 420 -3.12 -14.63 13.96
N ALA A 421 -3.82 -14.61 12.84
CA ALA A 421 -4.68 -15.72 12.45
C ALA A 421 -4.52 -16.02 10.97
N VAL A 422 -4.81 -17.25 10.59
CA VAL A 422 -5.03 -17.60 9.19
C VAL A 422 -6.19 -16.76 8.64
N ASN A 423 -6.07 -16.31 7.39
CA ASN A 423 -7.12 -15.55 6.72
C ASN A 423 -8.47 -16.30 6.80
N PRO A 424 -9.56 -15.63 7.24
CA PRO A 424 -10.87 -16.23 7.38
C PRO A 424 -11.39 -16.99 6.14
N LEU A 425 -10.98 -16.60 4.93
CA LEU A 425 -11.37 -17.27 3.68
C LEU A 425 -10.85 -18.72 3.58
N ILE A 426 -9.70 -19.02 4.20
CA ILE A 426 -9.05 -20.35 4.15
C ILE A 426 -8.86 -20.98 5.53
N ALA A 427 -9.32 -20.32 6.59
CA ALA A 427 -9.08 -20.77 7.97
C ALA A 427 -9.69 -22.16 8.23
N LYS A 428 -10.83 -22.47 7.63
CA LYS A 428 -11.47 -23.79 7.77
C LYS A 428 -10.61 -24.89 7.14
N ASP A 429 -10.12 -24.67 5.92
CA ASP A 429 -9.27 -25.63 5.20
C ASP A 429 -7.96 -25.90 5.97
N VAL A 430 -7.34 -24.85 6.52
CA VAL A 430 -6.12 -24.99 7.32
C VAL A 430 -6.38 -25.76 8.62
N ALA A 431 -7.50 -25.49 9.30
CA ALA A 431 -7.88 -26.24 10.51
C ALA A 431 -8.07 -27.73 10.21
N GLU A 432 -8.66 -28.08 9.06
CA GLU A 432 -8.79 -29.46 8.58
C GLU A 432 -7.42 -30.10 8.29
N TRP A 433 -6.46 -29.35 7.73
CA TRP A 433 -5.09 -29.83 7.57
C TRP A 433 -4.42 -30.13 8.91
N VAL A 434 -4.57 -29.24 9.90
CA VAL A 434 -4.02 -29.44 11.26
C VAL A 434 -4.64 -30.67 11.92
N ALA A 435 -5.95 -30.87 11.80
CA ALA A 435 -6.65 -32.03 12.35
C ALA A 435 -6.15 -33.34 11.71
N THR A 436 -6.04 -33.38 10.39
CA THR A 436 -5.55 -34.55 9.63
C THR A 436 -4.12 -34.92 10.00
N ASP A 437 -3.23 -33.93 10.15
CA ASP A 437 -1.84 -34.14 10.58
C ASP A 437 -1.76 -34.71 12.00
N ARG A 438 -2.55 -34.15 12.94
CA ARG A 438 -2.60 -34.62 14.33
C ARG A 438 -3.07 -36.07 14.40
N GLU A 439 -4.09 -36.42 13.62
CA GLU A 439 -4.58 -37.80 13.53
C GLU A 439 -3.52 -38.74 12.96
N SER A 440 -2.85 -38.33 11.88
CA SER A 440 -1.76 -39.11 11.27
C SER A 440 -0.58 -39.33 12.22
N GLN A 441 -0.19 -38.30 12.98
CA GLN A 441 0.84 -38.44 14.02
C GLN A 441 0.39 -39.33 15.18
N ARG A 442 -0.87 -39.23 15.61
CA ARG A 442 -1.42 -40.11 16.65
C ARG A 442 -1.35 -41.57 16.21
N ARG A 443 -1.78 -41.88 14.97
CA ARG A 443 -1.72 -43.23 14.40
C ARG A 443 -0.30 -43.78 14.37
N ARG A 444 0.68 -43.00 13.90
CA ARG A 444 2.10 -43.40 13.92
C ARG A 444 2.61 -43.68 15.32
N LYS A 445 2.30 -42.83 16.30
CA LYS A 445 2.72 -43.06 17.70
C LYS A 445 2.08 -44.31 18.31
N VAL A 446 0.85 -44.65 17.90
CA VAL A 446 0.20 -45.90 18.30
C VAL A 446 0.89 -47.11 17.64
N GLU A 447 1.19 -47.04 16.33
CA GLU A 447 1.91 -48.08 15.59
C GLU A 447 3.34 -48.32 16.13
N GLU A 448 4.02 -47.25 16.54
CA GLU A 448 5.35 -47.29 17.16
C GLU A 448 5.31 -47.71 18.65
N GLY A 449 4.12 -47.97 19.21
CA GLY A 449 3.96 -48.37 20.61
C GLY A 449 4.28 -47.26 21.63
N LEU A 450 4.35 -46.01 21.19
CA LEU A 450 4.68 -44.85 22.02
C LEU A 450 3.47 -44.33 22.83
N ILE A 451 2.25 -44.64 22.40
CA ILE A 451 0.99 -44.26 23.08
C ILE A 451 -0.01 -45.41 22.93
N GLU A 452 -0.77 -45.72 23.99
CA GLU A 452 -1.84 -46.72 23.93
C GLU A 452 -3.00 -46.26 23.04
N ASP A 453 -3.57 -47.19 22.27
CA ASP A 453 -4.80 -46.95 21.52
C ASP A 453 -6.00 -46.93 22.48
N THR A 454 -6.34 -45.74 22.96
CA THR A 454 -7.43 -45.53 23.91
C THR A 454 -8.81 -45.94 23.35
N LEU A 455 -8.99 -46.02 22.03
CA LEU A 455 -10.21 -46.53 21.40
C LEU A 455 -10.30 -48.08 21.47
N ALA A 456 -9.17 -48.79 21.45
CA ALA A 456 -9.15 -50.24 21.66
C ALA A 456 -9.29 -50.62 23.15
N ALA A 457 -8.91 -49.72 24.06
CA ALA A 457 -9.03 -49.92 25.50
C ALA A 457 -10.47 -49.84 26.00
N GLU A 458 -11.34 -49.00 25.40
CA GLU A 458 -12.77 -48.94 25.74
C GLU A 458 -13.54 -50.20 25.30
N TYR A 459 -13.08 -50.90 24.26
CA TYR A 459 -13.66 -52.19 23.82
C TYR A 459 -13.04 -53.42 24.50
N ARG A 460 -12.03 -53.25 25.37
CA ARG A 460 -11.39 -54.33 26.14
C ARG A 460 -11.68 -54.30 27.64
N ARG A 461 -12.58 -53.42 28.09
CA ARG A 461 -13.11 -53.54 29.46
C ARG A 461 -14.22 -54.61 29.46
N PRO A 462 -14.06 -55.69 30.25
CA PRO A 462 -15.05 -56.77 30.32
C PRO A 462 -16.40 -56.30 30.88
#